data_AF-A0A366DZN0-F1
#
_entry.id   AF-A0A366DZN0-F1
#
_cell.length_a   1.000
_cell.length_b   1.000
_cell.length_c   1.000
_cell.angle_alpha   90.00
_cell.angle_beta   90.00
_cell.angle_gamma   90.00
#
_symmetry.space_group_name_H-M   'P 1'
#
loop_
_entity.id
_entity.type
_entity.pdbx_description
1 polymer ?
#
loop_
_entity_poly.entity_id
_entity_poly.type
_entity_poly.pdbx_seq_one_letter_code
_entity_poly.pdbx_strand_id
1 'polypeptide(L)'
;MTESWQFWALVSAAFAALTAIFAKLGIAGINSDFATFIRTLVIIAALCLFLTISGQWQKTSDISAKSWVFLVLSGLATGASWIAYFRALKIGDAARVAPVDKLSIIMVAIFGVLFLGEKLSAINWAGVVLIAGGVILLTLKI
;
A
#
# COMPACT_ATOMS: atom_id res chain seq x y z
N MET A 1 -7.52 -23.45 6.26
CA MET A 1 -8.00 -22.35 5.39
C MET A 1 -7.14 -21.08 5.47
N THR A 2 -6.04 -21.06 6.26
CA THR A 2 -5.15 -19.89 6.49
C THR A 2 -3.98 -19.76 5.51
N GLU A 3 -3.80 -20.71 4.59
CA GLU A 3 -2.70 -20.74 3.60
C GLU A 3 -3.06 -20.03 2.27
N SER A 4 -4.31 -19.64 2.08
CA SER A 4 -4.77 -19.02 0.83
C SER A 4 -4.36 -17.55 0.80
N TRP A 5 -3.51 -17.16 -0.16
CA TRP A 5 -3.10 -15.77 -0.37
C TRP A 5 -4.30 -14.83 -0.56
N GLN A 6 -5.41 -15.36 -1.10
CA GLN A 6 -6.67 -14.62 -1.26
C GLN A 6 -7.24 -14.18 0.08
N PHE A 7 -7.18 -15.03 1.12
CA PHE A 7 -7.62 -14.68 2.46
C PHE A 7 -6.82 -13.49 3.01
N TRP A 8 -5.49 -13.57 2.95
CA TRP A 8 -4.61 -12.48 3.40
C TRP A 8 -4.79 -11.19 2.58
N ALA A 9 -5.03 -11.30 1.27
CA ALA A 9 -5.33 -10.16 0.41
C ALA A 9 -6.64 -9.46 0.81
N LEU A 10 -7.70 -10.21 1.13
CA LEU A 10 -8.96 -9.65 1.61
C LEU A 10 -8.82 -8.97 2.98
N VAL A 11 -8.08 -9.59 3.90
CA VAL A 11 -7.76 -8.96 5.18
C VAL A 11 -6.99 -7.66 4.95
N SER A 12 -5.96 -7.67 4.09
CA SER A 12 -5.21 -6.46 3.73
C SER A 12 -6.10 -5.38 3.13
N ALA A 13 -7.08 -5.73 2.28
CA ALA A 13 -8.01 -4.77 1.70
C ALA A 13 -8.90 -4.11 2.77
N ALA A 14 -9.40 -4.87 3.74
CA ALA A 14 -10.18 -4.34 4.85
C ALA A 14 -9.36 -3.36 5.71
N PHE A 15 -8.12 -3.73 6.07
CA PHE A 15 -7.23 -2.84 6.82
C PHE A 15 -6.81 -1.61 6.02
N ALA A 16 -6.64 -1.72 4.71
CA ALA A 16 -6.37 -0.58 3.84
C ALA A 16 -7.54 0.42 3.83
N ALA A 17 -8.79 -0.06 3.83
CA ALA A 17 -9.97 0.79 3.94
C ALA A 17 -10.02 1.51 5.30
N LEU A 18 -9.86 0.78 6.41
CA LEU A 18 -9.80 1.38 7.76
C LEU A 18 -8.69 2.43 7.87
N THR A 19 -7.52 2.10 7.31
CA THR A 19 -6.38 3.00 7.23
C THR A 19 -6.74 4.32 6.55
N ALA A 20 -7.45 4.28 5.42
CA ALA A 20 -7.84 5.49 4.69
C ALA A 20 -8.79 6.36 5.53
N ILE A 21 -9.77 5.74 6.19
CA ILE A 21 -10.75 6.45 7.05
C ILE A 21 -10.07 7.06 8.27
N PHE A 22 -9.30 6.28 9.04
CA PHE A 22 -8.58 6.78 10.21
C PHE A 22 -7.54 7.83 9.85
N ALA A 23 -6.85 7.69 8.71
CA ALA A 23 -5.93 8.72 8.24
C ALA A 23 -6.66 10.01 7.91
N LYS A 24 -7.77 9.97 7.15
CA LYS A 24 -8.57 11.16 6.82
C LYS A 24 -9.05 11.89 8.07
N LEU A 25 -9.50 11.14 9.08
CA LEU A 25 -9.92 11.70 10.38
C LEU A 25 -8.74 12.25 11.18
N GLY A 26 -7.61 11.54 11.23
CA GLY A 26 -6.44 11.90 12.03
C GLY A 26 -5.61 13.05 11.46
N ILE A 27 -5.62 13.27 10.14
CA ILE A 27 -4.94 14.42 9.51
C ILE A 27 -5.77 15.71 9.57
N ALA A 28 -7.01 15.65 10.02
CA ALA A 28 -7.88 16.81 10.15
C ALA A 28 -7.35 17.73 11.26
N GLY A 29 -6.71 18.83 10.86
CA GLY A 29 -6.17 19.84 11.78
C GLY A 29 -4.66 19.78 12.04
N ILE A 30 -3.93 18.80 11.51
CA ILE A 30 -2.46 18.73 11.61
C ILE A 30 -1.79 18.65 10.23
N ASN A 31 -0.48 18.91 10.17
CA ASN A 31 0.29 18.72 8.95
C ASN A 31 0.29 17.23 8.55
N SER A 32 0.04 16.91 7.28
CA SER A 32 -0.08 15.53 6.78
C SER A 32 1.22 14.74 6.93
N ASP A 33 2.36 15.40 6.77
CA ASP A 33 3.67 14.77 6.86
C ASP A 33 3.98 14.44 8.32
N PHE A 34 3.62 15.33 9.25
CA PHE A 34 3.74 15.08 10.68
C PHE A 34 2.81 13.95 11.16
N ALA A 35 1.57 13.90 10.66
CA ALA A 35 0.67 12.79 10.93
C ALA A 35 1.22 11.45 10.41
N THR A 36 1.83 11.47 9.22
CA THR A 36 2.49 10.29 8.62
C THR A 36 3.69 9.85 9.47
N PHE A 37 4.46 10.79 10.01
CA PHE A 37 5.55 10.51 10.93
C PHE A 37 5.06 9.81 12.20
N ILE A 38 4.05 10.37 12.89
CA ILE A 38 3.45 9.74 14.08
C ILE A 38 2.97 8.32 13.76
N ARG A 39 2.26 8.16 12.65
CA ARG A 39 1.78 6.85 12.22
C ARG A 39 2.93 5.87 11.98
N THR A 40 4.03 6.32 11.40
CA THR A 40 5.21 5.47 11.15
C THR A 40 5.82 4.98 12.46
N LEU A 41 5.89 5.84 13.48
CA LEU A 41 6.33 5.42 14.82
C LEU A 41 5.41 4.35 15.43
N VAL A 42 4.09 4.50 15.29
CA VAL A 42 3.13 3.47 15.75
C VAL A 42 3.34 2.14 15.01
N ILE A 43 3.57 2.18 13.70
CA ILE A 43 3.84 0.97 12.91
C ILE A 43 5.14 0.30 13.35
N ILE A 44 6.22 1.07 13.56
CA ILE A 44 7.50 0.55 14.06
C ILE A 44 7.29 -0.12 15.42
N ALA A 45 6.61 0.54 16.36
CA ALA A 45 6.35 -0.01 17.68
C ALA A 45 5.54 -1.31 17.62
N ALA A 46 4.49 -1.36 16.80
CA ALA A 46 3.66 -2.55 16.61
C ALA A 46 4.46 -3.71 16.00
N LEU A 47 5.29 -3.45 14.99
CA LEU A 47 6.15 -4.47 14.38
C LEU A 47 7.21 -4.98 15.35
N CYS A 48 7.87 -4.10 16.11
CA CYS A 48 8.82 -4.51 17.14
C CYS A 48 8.18 -5.40 18.20
N LEU A 49 6.98 -5.04 18.68
CA LEU A 49 6.23 -5.85 19.64
C LEU A 49 5.89 -7.22 19.05
N PHE A 50 5.37 -7.25 17.81
CA PHE A 50 5.02 -8.49 17.13
C PHE A 50 6.22 -9.40 16.94
N LEU A 51 7.37 -8.89 16.47
CA LEU A 51 8.60 -9.66 16.29
C LEU A 51 9.14 -10.20 17.61
N THR A 52 8.98 -9.44 18.70
CA THR A 52 9.40 -9.86 20.05
C THR A 52 8.52 -10.98 20.58
N ILE A 53 7.19 -10.86 20.48
CA ILE A 53 6.25 -11.88 20.94
C ILE A 53 6.36 -13.16 20.09
N SER A 54 6.53 -13.02 18.78
CA SER A 54 6.65 -14.16 17.85
C SER A 54 8.04 -14.80 17.85
N GLY A 55 9.05 -14.17 18.46
CA GLY A 55 10.44 -14.64 18.46
C GLY A 55 11.10 -14.64 17.08
N GLN A 56 10.59 -13.84 16.14
CA GLN A 56 11.01 -13.85 14.72
C GLN A 56 12.11 -12.82 14.40
N TRP A 57 12.83 -12.34 15.40
CA TRP A 57 14.00 -11.49 15.16
C TRP A 57 15.08 -12.28 14.40
N GLN A 58 15.51 -11.73 13.26
CA GLN A 58 16.59 -12.31 12.45
C GLN A 58 17.88 -11.54 12.65
N LYS A 59 19.02 -12.23 12.50
CA LYS A 59 20.32 -11.56 12.49
C LYS A 59 20.46 -10.80 11.18
N THR A 60 20.92 -9.55 11.27
CA THR A 60 21.13 -8.70 10.09
C THR A 60 22.19 -9.24 9.13
N SER A 61 23.10 -10.09 9.63
CA SER A 61 24.11 -10.83 8.86
C SER A 61 23.52 -11.86 7.90
N ASP A 62 22.31 -12.35 8.17
CA ASP A 62 21.67 -13.41 7.39
C ASP A 62 20.93 -12.83 6.17
N ILE A 63 20.79 -11.50 6.13
CA ILE A 63 20.13 -10.77 5.05
C ILE A 63 21.17 -10.38 4.00
N SER A 64 20.98 -10.85 2.76
CA SER A 64 21.88 -10.52 1.66
C SER A 64 21.93 -9.00 1.40
N ALA A 65 23.07 -8.49 0.92
CA ALA A 65 23.21 -7.09 0.53
C ALA A 65 22.18 -6.66 -0.54
N LYS A 66 21.85 -7.57 -1.46
CA LYS A 66 20.79 -7.35 -2.46
C LYS A 66 19.44 -7.15 -1.79
N SER A 67 19.08 -8.00 -0.84
CA SER A 67 17.84 -7.88 -0.06
C SER A 67 17.78 -6.54 0.68
N TRP A 68 18.88 -6.11 1.30
CA TRP A 68 18.97 -4.80 1.95
C TRP A 68 18.67 -3.65 0.99
N VAL A 69 19.28 -3.64 -0.20
CA VAL A 69 19.04 -2.59 -1.20
C VAL A 69 17.57 -2.54 -1.61
N PHE A 70 16.96 -3.68 -1.94
CA PHE A 70 15.55 -3.71 -2.33
C PHE A 70 14.60 -3.35 -1.17
N LEU A 71 14.91 -3.72 0.07
CA LEU A 71 14.13 -3.33 1.25
C LEU A 71 14.20 -1.82 1.50
N VAL A 72 15.38 -1.22 1.37
CA VAL A 72 15.56 0.24 1.51
C VAL A 72 14.80 0.96 0.39
N LEU A 73 14.97 0.55 -0.87
CA LEU A 73 14.25 1.14 -1.99
C LEU A 73 12.72 1.00 -1.84
N SER A 74 12.24 -0.16 -1.38
CA SER A 74 10.83 -0.39 -1.07
C SER A 74 10.33 0.51 0.05
N GLY A 75 11.13 0.70 1.11
CA GLY A 75 10.81 1.60 2.21
C GLY A 75 10.70 3.06 1.76
N LEU A 76 11.67 3.52 0.95
CA LEU A 76 11.65 4.87 0.36
C LEU A 76 10.44 5.07 -0.56
N ALA A 77 10.13 4.09 -1.41
CA ALA A 77 8.95 4.13 -2.28
C ALA A 77 7.65 4.18 -1.47
N THR A 78 7.55 3.40 -0.39
CA THR A 78 6.39 3.40 0.51
C THR A 78 6.23 4.76 1.21
N GLY A 79 7.32 5.32 1.73
CA GLY A 79 7.31 6.64 2.37
C GLY A 79 6.88 7.74 1.41
N ALA A 80 7.43 7.76 0.19
CA ALA A 80 7.03 8.71 -0.85
C ALA A 80 5.56 8.57 -1.24
N SER A 81 5.08 7.33 -1.39
CA SER A 81 3.68 7.01 -1.67
C SER A 81 2.76 7.54 -0.56
N TRP A 82 3.08 7.27 0.71
CA TRP A 82 2.29 7.76 1.85
C TRP A 82 2.23 9.29 1.93
N ILE A 83 3.35 9.98 1.73
CA ILE A 83 3.37 11.44 1.73
C ILE A 83 2.42 11.98 0.66
N ALA A 84 2.50 11.46 -0.58
CA ALA A 84 1.61 11.86 -1.66
C ALA A 84 0.13 11.52 -1.37
N TYR A 85 -0.13 10.29 -0.91
CA TYR A 85 -1.48 9.80 -0.62
C TYR A 85 -2.17 10.56 0.51
N PHE A 86 -1.49 10.82 1.64
CA PHE A 86 -2.09 11.55 2.76
C PHE A 86 -2.26 13.04 2.46
N ARG A 87 -1.38 13.64 1.65
CA ARG A 87 -1.60 14.99 1.13
C ARG A 87 -2.85 15.03 0.24
N ALA A 88 -3.03 14.05 -0.65
CA ALA A 88 -4.23 13.94 -1.48
C ALA A 88 -5.49 13.72 -0.63
N LEU A 89 -5.44 12.84 0.38
CA LEU A 89 -6.55 12.64 1.33
C LEU A 89 -6.86 13.91 2.13
N LYS A 90 -5.88 14.76 2.42
CA LYS A 90 -6.14 16.00 3.15
C LYS A 90 -7.04 16.95 2.35
N ILE A 91 -6.75 17.10 1.05
CA ILE A 91 -7.44 18.05 0.17
C ILE A 91 -8.64 17.46 -0.60
N GLY A 92 -8.75 16.13 -0.71
CA GLY A 92 -9.79 15.44 -1.45
C GLY A 92 -10.65 14.50 -0.60
N ASP A 93 -11.74 14.01 -1.20
CA ASP A 93 -12.64 13.04 -0.56
C ASP A 93 -12.00 11.65 -0.55
N ALA A 94 -12.09 10.94 0.57
CA ALA A 94 -11.56 9.58 0.69
C ALA A 94 -12.17 8.63 -0.37
N ALA A 95 -13.45 8.81 -0.69
CA ALA A 95 -14.16 8.04 -1.71
C ALA A 95 -13.62 8.24 -3.14
N ARG A 96 -12.90 9.33 -3.42
CA ARG A 96 -12.25 9.59 -4.73
C ARG A 96 -10.77 9.28 -4.71
N VAL A 97 -10.08 9.66 -3.65
CA VAL A 97 -8.63 9.47 -3.51
C VAL A 97 -8.27 7.99 -3.38
N ALA A 98 -9.05 7.21 -2.61
CA ALA A 98 -8.75 5.80 -2.41
C ALA A 98 -8.85 4.97 -3.70
N PRO A 99 -9.87 5.11 -4.57
CA PRO A 99 -9.87 4.45 -5.88
C PRO A 99 -8.70 4.84 -6.78
N VAL A 100 -8.32 6.12 -6.83
CA VAL A 100 -7.17 6.59 -7.63
C VAL A 100 -5.86 5.94 -7.18
N ASP A 101 -5.65 5.81 -5.87
CA ASP A 101 -4.50 5.07 -5.31
C ASP A 101 -4.44 3.61 -5.80
N LYS A 102 -5.59 2.98 -6.05
CA LYS A 102 -5.67 1.61 -6.57
C LYS A 102 -5.36 1.48 -8.06
N LEU A 103 -5.17 2.58 -8.80
CA LEU A 103 -4.55 2.51 -10.13
C LEU A 103 -3.11 1.98 -10.09
N SER A 104 -2.49 1.94 -8.90
CA SER A 104 -1.24 1.20 -8.67
C SER A 104 -1.30 -0.25 -9.14
N ILE A 105 -2.47 -0.89 -9.18
CA ILE A 105 -2.67 -2.24 -9.74
C ILE A 105 -2.21 -2.32 -11.20
N ILE A 106 -2.43 -1.26 -11.99
CA ILE A 106 -1.98 -1.18 -13.38
C ILE A 106 -0.45 -1.15 -13.44
N MET A 107 0.17 -0.33 -12.59
CA MET A 107 1.63 -0.22 -12.51
C MET A 107 2.25 -1.55 -12.05
N VAL A 108 1.65 -2.23 -11.07
CA VAL A 108 2.08 -3.56 -10.62
C VAL A 108 1.98 -4.57 -11.75
N ALA A 109 0.88 -4.60 -12.51
CA ALA A 109 0.74 -5.50 -13.65
C ALA A 109 1.84 -5.25 -14.70
N ILE A 110 2.10 -3.99 -15.05
CA ILE A 110 3.15 -3.61 -15.99
C ILE A 110 4.54 -4.00 -15.46
N PHE A 111 4.86 -3.67 -14.22
CA PHE A 111 6.14 -3.99 -13.60
C PHE A 111 6.34 -5.49 -13.37
N GLY A 112 5.27 -6.23 -13.09
CA GLY A 112 5.29 -7.69 -13.01
C GLY A 112 5.72 -8.32 -14.34
N VAL A 113 5.15 -7.86 -15.46
CA VAL A 113 5.60 -8.32 -16.80
C VAL A 113 7.04 -7.92 -17.08
N LEU A 114 7.38 -6.63 -16.87
CA LEU A 114 8.66 -6.07 -17.31
C LEU A 114 9.85 -6.52 -16.45
N PHE A 115 9.69 -6.55 -15.13
CA PHE A 115 10.79 -6.77 -14.19
C PHE A 115 10.77 -8.16 -13.53
N LEU A 116 9.59 -8.76 -13.35
CA LEU A 116 9.45 -10.09 -12.73
C LEU A 116 9.26 -11.21 -13.76
N GLY A 117 9.04 -10.87 -15.04
CA GLY A 117 8.82 -11.84 -16.11
C GLY A 117 7.46 -12.54 -16.03
N GLU A 118 6.49 -11.97 -15.31
CA GLU A 118 5.16 -12.54 -15.17
C GLU A 118 4.42 -12.53 -16.51
N LYS A 119 3.64 -13.60 -16.77
CA LYS A 119 2.81 -13.70 -17.97
C LYS A 119 1.34 -13.52 -17.60
N LEU A 120 0.83 -12.32 -17.83
CA LEU A 120 -0.59 -12.02 -17.69
C LEU A 120 -1.36 -12.50 -18.92
N SER A 121 -2.43 -13.28 -18.69
CA SER A 121 -3.34 -13.69 -19.75
C SER A 121 -4.16 -12.50 -20.27
N ALA A 122 -4.76 -12.65 -21.46
CA ALA A 122 -5.66 -11.63 -22.00
C ALA A 122 -6.84 -11.31 -21.06
N ILE A 123 -7.33 -12.31 -20.32
CA ILE A 123 -8.39 -12.14 -19.31
C ILE A 123 -7.91 -11.28 -18.14
N ASN A 124 -6.68 -11.50 -17.66
CA ASN A 124 -6.13 -10.68 -16.57
C ASN A 124 -5.94 -9.22 -17.02
N TRP A 125 -5.47 -8.99 -18.25
CA TRP A 125 -5.38 -7.66 -18.83
C TRP A 125 -6.76 -6.98 -18.95
N ALA A 126 -7.78 -7.72 -19.39
CA ALA A 126 -9.15 -7.20 -19.41
C ALA A 126 -9.63 -6.80 -18.00
N GLY A 127 -9.32 -7.60 -16.98
CA GLY A 127 -9.58 -7.27 -15.58
C GLY A 127 -8.90 -5.97 -15.13
N VAL A 128 -7.61 -5.77 -15.47
CA VAL A 128 -6.88 -4.54 -15.17
C VAL A 128 -7.55 -3.32 -15.84
N VAL A 129 -7.96 -3.44 -17.10
CA VAL A 129 -8.67 -2.37 -17.83
C VAL A 129 -10.03 -2.06 -17.20
N LEU A 130 -10.79 -3.08 -16.77
CA LEU A 130 -12.06 -2.90 -16.09
C LEU A 130 -11.91 -2.18 -14.75
N ILE A 131 -10.89 -2.54 -13.96
CA ILE A 131 -10.57 -1.84 -12.71
C ILE A 131 -10.23 -0.37 -13.01
N ALA A 132 -9.40 -0.10 -14.02
CA ALA A 132 -9.05 1.26 -14.44
C ALA A 132 -10.30 2.07 -14.82
N GLY A 133 -11.18 1.49 -15.64
CA GLY A 133 -12.44 2.11 -16.03
C GLY A 133 -13.35 2.41 -14.82
N GLY A 134 -13.45 1.46 -13.88
CA GLY A 134 -14.21 1.64 -12.64
C GLY A 134 -13.69 2.80 -11.78
N VAL A 135 -12.36 2.93 -11.65
CA VAL A 135 -11.76 4.07 -10.94
C VAL A 135 -12.08 5.39 -11.64
N ILE A 136 -11.96 5.47 -12.96
CA ILE A 136 -12.29 6.69 -13.72
C ILE A 136 -13.74 7.08 -13.44
N LEU A 137 -14.69 6.14 -13.55
CA LEU A 137 -16.11 6.40 -13.28
C LEU A 137 -16.36 6.94 -11.87
N LEU A 138 -15.70 6.39 -10.84
CA LEU A 138 -15.83 6.86 -9.45
C LEU A 138 -15.27 8.28 -9.24
N THR A 139 -14.33 8.70 -10.09
CA THR A 139 -13.71 10.04 -10.01
C THR A 139 -14.42 11.10 -10.83
N LEU A 140 -15.26 10.71 -11.78
CA LEU A 140 -16.06 11.66 -12.55
C LEU A 140 -17.03 12.40 -11.62
N LYS A 141 -17.01 13.72 -11.71
CA LYS A 141 -17.90 14.62 -10.99
C LYS A 141 -19.10 14.88 -11.91
N ILE A 142 -20.18 14.12 -11.71
CA ILE A 142 -21.49 14.39 -12.32
C ILE A 142 -22.21 15.44 -11.47
#